data_AF-A0A935WN91-F1
#
_entry.id   AF-A0A935WN91-F1
#
_cell.length_a   1.000
_cell.length_b   1.000
_cell.length_c   1.000
_cell.angle_alpha   90.00
_cell.angle_beta   90.00
_cell.angle_gamma   90.00
#
_symmetry.space_group_name_H-M   'P 1'
#
loop_
_entity.id
_entity.type
_entity.pdbx_description
1 polymer ?
#
loop_
_entity_poly.entity_id
_entity_poly.type
_entity_poly.pdbx_seq_one_letter_code
_entity_poly.pdbx_strand_id
1 'polypeptide(L)'
;MTDAQELTVSRHHALISIGPDGSFHIVNRSKDYRDQPNPILINGVPRDSGTIADGDVIKLGTGNYGFLFRDARESSQWRSKQPTGQGER
;
A
#
# COMPACT_ATOMS: atom_id res chain seq x y z
N MET A 1 -10.83 -19.25 12.69
CA MET A 1 -9.84 -20.00 11.90
C MET A 1 -10.04 -19.58 10.46
N THR A 2 -9.04 -18.99 9.82
CA THR A 2 -9.04 -18.79 8.36
C THR A 2 -8.59 -20.10 7.73
N ASP A 3 -9.36 -20.61 6.77
CA ASP A 3 -9.07 -21.89 6.14
C ASP A 3 -7.75 -21.78 5.37
N ALA A 4 -6.83 -22.74 5.54
CA ALA A 4 -5.53 -22.70 4.87
C ALA A 4 -5.65 -22.81 3.33
N GLN A 5 -6.82 -23.24 2.84
CA GLN A 5 -7.17 -23.31 1.41
C GLN A 5 -7.95 -22.08 0.93
N GLU A 6 -8.30 -21.14 1.81
CA GLU A 6 -8.97 -19.91 1.40
C GLU A 6 -7.95 -19.01 0.71
N LEU A 7 -7.91 -19.10 -0.62
CA LEU A 7 -7.09 -18.25 -1.48
C LEU A 7 -7.63 -16.82 -1.41
N THR A 8 -7.28 -16.10 -0.36
CA THR A 8 -7.75 -14.73 -0.08
C THR A 8 -7.05 -13.69 -0.95
N VAL A 9 -5.85 -14.00 -1.46
CA VAL A 9 -5.03 -13.11 -2.30
C VAL A 9 -4.87 -13.69 -3.70
N SER A 10 -4.99 -12.84 -4.71
CA SER A 10 -4.84 -13.21 -6.13
C SER A 10 -3.43 -12.89 -6.63
N ARG A 11 -2.96 -13.58 -7.69
CA ARG A 11 -1.65 -13.28 -8.30
C ARG A 11 -1.55 -11.83 -8.81
N HIS A 12 -2.64 -11.33 -9.38
CA HIS A 12 -2.79 -9.95 -9.83
C HIS A 12 -3.85 -9.26 -8.97
N HIS A 13 -3.67 -9.25 -7.65
CA HIS A 13 -4.72 -8.77 -6.73
C HIS A 13 -4.93 -7.26 -6.80
N ALA A 14 -3.86 -6.49 -6.95
CA ALA A 14 -3.92 -5.04 -7.05
C ALA A 14 -2.89 -4.53 -8.06
N LEU A 15 -3.19 -3.38 -8.65
CA LEU A 15 -2.28 -2.61 -9.48
C LEU A 15 -1.99 -1.28 -8.76
N ILE A 16 -0.71 -0.93 -8.63
CA ILE A 16 -0.28 0.39 -8.19
C ILE A 16 0.23 1.16 -9.41
N SER A 17 -0.20 2.40 -9.56
CA SER A 17 0.21 3.31 -10.63
C SER A 17 0.52 4.70 -10.09
N ILE A 18 1.20 5.51 -10.89
CA ILE A 18 1.47 6.92 -10.59
C ILE A 18 0.62 7.77 -11.54
N GLY A 19 -0.16 8.68 -10.97
CA GLY A 19 -0.98 9.64 -11.72
C GLY A 19 -0.14 10.76 -12.35
N PRO A 20 -0.72 11.57 -13.26
CA PRO A 20 -0.02 12.71 -13.88
C PRO A 20 0.46 13.77 -12.88
N ASP A 21 -0.19 13.85 -11.72
CA ASP A 21 0.14 14.75 -10.61
C ASP A 21 1.22 14.17 -9.68
N GLY A 22 1.73 12.96 -9.98
CA GLY A 22 2.72 12.26 -9.17
C GLY A 22 2.14 11.56 -7.95
N SER A 23 0.81 11.55 -7.77
CA SER A 23 0.16 10.79 -6.70
C SER A 23 0.16 9.28 -7.01
N PHE A 24 0.27 8.45 -5.97
CA PHE A 24 0.17 7.00 -6.13
C PHE A 24 -1.28 6.56 -6.01
N HIS A 25 -1.73 5.73 -6.94
CA HIS A 25 -3.06 5.12 -6.91
C HIS A 25 -2.93 3.62 -6.81
N ILE A 26 -3.88 2.98 -6.12
CA ILE A 26 -4.04 1.54 -6.06
C ILE A 26 -5.45 1.16 -6.54
N VAL A 27 -5.54 0.08 -7.31
CA VAL A 27 -6.81 -0.47 -7.82
C VAL A 27 -6.86 -1.96 -7.56
N ASN A 28 -7.99 -2.44 -7.02
CA ASN A 28 -8.29 -3.86 -6.86
C ASN A 28 -8.59 -4.49 -8.22
N ARG A 29 -7.81 -5.51 -8.57
CA ARG A 29 -7.88 -6.28 -9.83
C ARG A 29 -8.51 -7.66 -9.62
N SER A 30 -8.90 -8.02 -8.39
CA SER A 30 -9.51 -9.33 -8.10
C SER A 30 -10.89 -9.52 -8.76
N LYS A 31 -11.57 -8.42 -9.08
CA LYS A 31 -12.85 -8.41 -9.82
C LYS A 31 -12.78 -9.05 -11.20
N ASP A 32 -11.60 -9.05 -11.83
CA ASP A 32 -11.44 -9.58 -13.19
C ASP A 32 -11.42 -11.12 -13.21
N TYR A 33 -11.33 -11.76 -12.06
CA TYR A 33 -11.09 -13.20 -11.95
C TYR A 33 -12.06 -13.94 -11.02
N ARG A 34 -12.97 -13.22 -10.35
CA ARG A 34 -13.91 -13.79 -9.36
C ARG A 34 -15.23 -13.04 -9.33
N ASP A 35 -16.32 -13.79 -9.16
CA ASP A 35 -17.67 -13.25 -8.93
C ASP A 35 -17.77 -12.53 -7.58
N GLN A 36 -17.04 -13.02 -6.57
CA GLN A 36 -16.89 -12.37 -5.27
C GLN A 36 -15.43 -11.91 -5.10
N PRO A 37 -15.13 -10.64 -5.41
CA PRO A 37 -13.78 -10.11 -5.31
C PRO A 37 -13.36 -9.96 -3.84
N ASN A 38 -12.14 -10.40 -3.55
CA ASN A 38 -11.53 -10.14 -2.25
C ASN A 38 -11.04 -8.68 -2.18
N PRO A 39 -11.24 -7.98 -1.06
CA PRO A 39 -11.00 -6.53 -0.99
C PRO A 39 -9.51 -6.20 -0.93
N ILE A 40 -9.17 -4.96 -1.27
CA ILE A 40 -7.97 -4.31 -0.71
C ILE A 40 -8.43 -3.45 0.47
N LEU A 41 -7.60 -3.34 1.51
CA LEU A 41 -7.85 -2.44 2.62
C LEU A 41 -6.74 -1.40 2.67
N ILE A 42 -7.13 -0.13 2.73
CA ILE A 42 -6.21 1.00 2.94
C ILE A 42 -6.46 1.50 4.35
N ASN A 43 -5.46 1.39 5.22
CA ASN A 43 -5.57 1.73 6.66
C ASN A 43 -6.76 1.04 7.35
N GLY A 44 -7.02 -0.22 6.98
CA GLY A 44 -8.10 -1.03 7.54
C GLY A 44 -9.49 -0.77 6.93
N VAL A 45 -9.61 0.19 6.01
CA VAL A 45 -10.88 0.47 5.32
C VAL A 45 -10.90 -0.26 3.96
N PRO A 46 -11.87 -1.14 3.71
CA PRO A 46 -12.03 -1.78 2.40
C PRO A 46 -12.26 -0.76 1.30
N ARG A 47 -11.55 -0.89 0.18
CA ARG A 47 -11.65 -0.02 -0.99
C ARG A 47 -11.56 -0.87 -2.26
N ASP A 48 -12.18 -0.40 -3.34
CA ASP A 48 -11.94 -0.94 -4.68
C ASP A 48 -10.80 -0.22 -5.38
N SER A 49 -10.60 1.06 -5.08
CA SER A 49 -9.48 1.87 -5.53
C SER A 49 -9.28 3.05 -4.57
N GLY A 50 -8.13 3.69 -4.66
CA GLY A 50 -7.84 4.91 -3.89
C GLY A 50 -6.46 5.47 -4.18
N THR A 51 -6.24 6.69 -3.70
CA THR A 51 -4.91 7.28 -3.60
C THR A 51 -4.24 6.78 -2.31
N ILE A 52 -2.93 6.50 -2.38
CA ILE A 52 -2.11 6.06 -1.25
C ILE A 52 -0.95 7.04 -1.03
N ALA A 53 -0.54 7.21 0.22
CA ALA A 53 0.55 8.09 0.64
C ALA A 53 1.56 7.35 1.52
N ASP A 54 2.75 7.93 1.72
CA ASP A 54 3.78 7.34 2.59
C ASP A 54 3.21 7.03 3.98
N GLY A 55 3.48 5.83 4.47
CA GLY A 55 3.00 5.37 5.77
C GLY A 55 1.64 4.67 5.74
N ASP A 56 0.93 4.64 4.62
CA ASP A 56 -0.32 3.88 4.51
C ASP A 56 -0.08 2.37 4.66
N VAL A 57 -0.95 1.71 5.44
CA VAL A 57 -0.95 0.26 5.59
C VAL A 57 -1.93 -0.35 4.60
N ILE A 58 -1.41 -1.14 3.66
CA ILE A 58 -2.18 -1.80 2.62
C ILE A 58 -2.34 -3.29 2.98
N LYS A 59 -3.58 -3.79 3.01
CA LYS A 59 -3.85 -5.24 3.11
C LYS A 59 -4.53 -5.75 1.85
N LEU A 60 -4.24 -7.00 1.50
CA LEU A 60 -4.79 -7.69 0.34
C LEU A 60 -5.64 -8.87 0.81
N GLY A 61 -6.87 -8.94 0.31
CA GLY A 61 -7.86 -9.94 0.70
C GLY A 61 -8.31 -9.84 2.16
N THR A 62 -8.85 -10.95 2.65
CA THR A 62 -9.40 -11.09 4.01
C THR A 62 -8.39 -11.68 5.00
N GLY A 63 -7.21 -12.10 4.53
CA GLY A 63 -6.13 -12.63 5.36
C GLY A 63 -5.24 -11.55 5.99
N ASN A 64 -4.15 -11.98 6.63
CA ASN A 64 -3.17 -11.09 7.27
C ASN A 64 -2.03 -10.64 6.32
N TYR A 65 -2.28 -10.64 5.01
CA TYR A 65 -1.30 -10.25 4.00
C TYR A 65 -1.39 -8.76 3.72
N GLY A 66 -0.24 -8.07 3.75
CA GLY A 66 -0.19 -6.64 3.52
C GLY A 66 1.23 -6.10 3.56
N PHE A 67 1.36 -4.80 3.31
CA PHE A 67 2.62 -4.07 3.33
C PHE A 67 2.39 -2.63 3.80
N LEU A 68 3.45 -2.03 4.33
CA LEU A 68 3.52 -0.60 4.59
C LEU A 68 4.01 0.09 3.33
N PHE A 69 3.22 1.04 2.80
CA PHE A 69 3.63 1.79 1.63
C PHE A 69 4.66 2.86 2.01
N ARG A 70 5.73 2.95 1.22
CA ARG A 70 6.79 3.94 1.41
C ARG A 70 7.11 4.66 0.11
N ASP A 71 7.05 5.98 0.15
CA ASP A 71 7.47 6.84 -0.94
C ASP A 71 8.95 7.22 -0.76
N ALA A 72 9.79 6.73 -1.69
CA ALA A 72 11.21 7.04 -1.74
C ALA A 72 11.47 8.57 -1.87
N ARG A 73 10.52 9.32 -2.43
CA ARG A 73 10.61 10.78 -2.59
C ARG A 73 10.46 11.50 -1.26
N GLU A 74 9.56 11.04 -0.38
CA GLU A 74 9.36 11.64 0.95
C GLU A 74 10.45 11.23 1.94
N SER A 75 10.91 9.99 1.86
CA SER A 75 12.02 9.51 2.70
C SER A 75 13.36 10.19 2.40
N SER A 76 13.47 11.01 1.36
CA SER A 76 14.64 11.87 1.16
C SER A 76 14.65 13.11 2.05
N GLN A 77 13.51 13.52 2.63
CA GLN A 77 13.40 14.72 3.47
C GLN A 77 13.87 14.52 4.93
N TRP A 78 13.91 13.29 5.45
CA TRP A 78 14.47 13.06 6.79
C TRP A 78 16.01 13.06 6.78
N ARG A 79 16.64 12.69 5.65
CA ARG A 79 18.10 12.73 5.48
C ARG A 79 18.65 14.16 5.40
N SER A 80 17.84 15.14 4.97
CA SER A 80 18.24 16.55 4.90
C SER A 80 18.07 17.30 6.23
N LYS A 81 17.53 16.66 7.27
CA LYS A 81 17.33 17.26 8.61
C LYS A 81 18.22 16.66 9.70
N GLN A 82 19.36 16.06 9.36
CA GLN A 82 20.38 15.84 10.39
C GLN A 82 20.92 17.22 10.82
N PRO A 83 20.82 17.60 12.10
CA PRO A 83 21.56 18.76 12.58
C PRO A 83 23.03 18.43 12.36
N THR A 84 23.69 19.24 11.55
CA THR A 84 25.15 19.27 11.54
C THR A 84 25.57 19.63 12.95
N GLY A 85 25.99 18.63 13.72
CA GLY A 85 26.65 18.82 15.00
C GLY A 85 27.99 19.49 14.78
N GLN A 86 27.99 20.78 14.47
CA GLN A 86 29.12 21.67 14.68
C GLN A 86 29.06 22.14 16.14
N GLY A 87 29.55 21.29 17.03
CA GLY A 87 30.10 21.74 18.30
C GLY A 87 31.58 22.01 18.09
N GLU A 88 31.91 23.21 17.62
CA GLU A 88 33.27 23.72 17.69
C GLU A 88 33.58 24.16 19.14
N ARG A 89 34.77 23.74 19.59
CA ARG A 89 35.56 24.18 20.75
C ARG A 89 35.30 23.53 22.11
#